data_AF-A0AAN7GL16-F1
#
_entry.id   AF-A0AAN7GL16-F1
#
_cell.length_a   1.000
_cell.length_b   1.000
_cell.length_c   1.000
_cell.angle_alpha   90.00
_cell.angle_beta   90.00
_cell.angle_gamma   90.00
#
_symmetry.space_group_name_H-M   'P 1'
#
loop_
_entity.id
_entity.type
_entity.pdbx_description
1 polymer ?
#
loop_
_entity_poly.entity_id
_entity_poly.type
_entity_poly.pdbx_seq_one_letter_code
_entity_poly.pdbx_strand_id
1 'polypeptide(L)'
;MPTLEKVPKEWLQRFTSLESMSLGNCLKLTSLSLGMQKLTKLTRLDIQECKDLHLSVDEDGNALQLQGLTNLHDVLIKHVPSMIDSVSQSPRHQSYPFASTGRRSSIMAATPAKIQKTEEEWRAVLSPEQFRILRQKGTELRGTGQYNKFYGEGIYNCAGCGTPLYKSTTKFDSGCGWPAFYEGLPGAINRFPDPDGRRTEITCAACGGHLGHVFKGEGFFTPTDERHCVNSISVKFISEK
;
A
#
# COMPACT_ATOMS: atom_id res chain seq x y z
N MET A 1 25.92 -14.62 16.46
CA MET A 1 26.34 -13.39 15.75
C MET A 1 26.01 -12.19 16.63
N PRO A 2 26.87 -11.17 16.73
CA PRO A 2 26.59 -10.01 17.58
C PRO A 2 25.30 -9.33 17.10
N THR A 3 24.33 -9.20 17.99
CA THR A 3 23.06 -8.52 17.71
C THR A 3 23.33 -7.01 17.67
N LEU A 4 23.35 -6.43 16.47
CA LEU A 4 23.61 -5.00 16.28
C LEU A 4 22.38 -4.19 16.66
N GLU A 5 22.54 -3.36 17.70
CA GLU A 5 21.47 -2.45 18.14
C GLU A 5 21.46 -1.12 17.36
N LYS A 6 22.62 -0.76 16.79
CA LYS A 6 22.84 0.42 15.95
C LYS A 6 23.87 0.09 14.87
N VAL A 7 23.72 0.66 13.67
CA VAL A 7 24.76 0.56 12.63
C VAL A 7 25.98 1.36 13.10
N PRO A 8 27.16 0.73 13.32
CA PRO A 8 28.33 1.46 13.80
C PRO A 8 28.80 2.47 12.76
N LYS A 9 29.01 3.72 13.17
CA LYS A 9 29.47 4.79 12.26
C LYS A 9 30.80 4.43 11.58
N GLU A 10 31.64 3.64 12.26
CA GLU A 10 32.95 3.20 11.76
C GLU A 10 32.86 2.21 10.60
N TRP A 11 31.78 1.41 10.52
CA TRP A 11 31.55 0.52 9.39
C TRP A 11 31.32 1.34 8.12
N LEU A 12 30.53 2.39 8.23
CA LEU A 12 30.14 3.24 7.10
C LEU A 12 31.31 4.07 6.55
N GLN A 13 32.31 4.38 7.38
CA GLN A 13 33.49 5.14 6.98
C GLN A 13 34.39 4.39 5.96
N ARG A 14 34.23 3.08 5.82
CA ARG A 14 35.05 2.25 4.91
C ARG A 14 34.41 2.06 3.53
N PHE A 15 33.19 2.55 3.30
CA PHE A 15 32.37 2.23 2.13
C PHE A 15 31.94 3.48 1.34
N THR A 16 32.90 4.32 0.94
CA THR A 16 32.63 5.55 0.17
C THR A 16 32.13 5.31 -1.27
N SER A 17 32.19 4.07 -1.77
CA SER A 17 31.69 3.70 -3.10
C SER A 17 30.53 2.70 -3.07
N LEU A 18 29.81 2.62 -1.96
CA LEU A 18 28.65 1.74 -1.85
C LEU A 18 27.46 2.35 -2.59
N GLU A 19 26.94 1.63 -3.58
CA GLU A 19 25.80 2.06 -4.39
C GLU A 19 24.47 1.50 -3.90
N SER A 20 24.48 0.30 -3.30
CA SER A 20 23.29 -0.28 -2.69
C SER A 20 23.59 -0.89 -1.33
N MET A 21 22.62 -0.78 -0.41
CA MET A 21 22.69 -1.36 0.92
C MET A 21 21.35 -1.99 1.26
N SER A 22 21.40 -3.21 1.81
CA SER A 22 20.21 -3.93 2.29
C SER A 22 20.37 -4.28 3.76
N LEU A 23 19.37 -3.95 4.56
CA LEU A 23 19.26 -4.27 5.98
C LEU A 23 18.03 -5.16 6.17
N GLY A 24 18.25 -6.43 6.51
CA GLY A 24 17.19 -7.44 6.69
C GLY A 24 17.18 -8.01 8.10
N ASN A 25 16.01 -8.42 8.59
CA ASN A 25 15.87 -9.16 9.86
C ASN A 25 16.52 -8.47 11.07
N CYS A 26 16.36 -7.14 11.17
CA CYS A 26 17.00 -6.41 12.24
C CYS A 26 16.27 -6.62 13.59
N LEU A 27 16.67 -7.66 14.32
CA LEU A 27 16.05 -8.04 15.60
C LEU A 27 16.27 -7.04 16.74
N LYS A 28 17.22 -6.12 16.62
CA LYS A 28 17.50 -5.09 17.64
C LYS A 28 17.89 -3.73 17.07
N LEU A 29 17.88 -3.54 15.75
CA LEU A 29 18.34 -2.28 15.17
C LEU A 29 17.28 -1.22 15.46
N THR A 30 17.62 -0.25 16.29
CA THR A 30 16.67 0.77 16.74
C THR A 30 16.81 2.11 16.03
N SER A 31 17.96 2.37 15.42
CA SER A 31 18.22 3.63 14.70
C SER A 31 19.29 3.45 13.63
N LEU A 32 19.16 4.22 12.55
CA LEU A 32 20.24 4.44 11.60
C LEU A 32 21.19 5.49 12.16
N SER A 33 22.50 5.26 12.02
CA SER A 33 23.47 6.24 12.50
C SER A 33 23.56 7.43 11.53
N LEU A 34 23.81 8.63 12.08
CA LEU A 34 24.13 9.84 11.30
C LEU A 34 25.33 9.67 10.34
N GLY A 35 26.11 8.59 10.47
CA GLY A 35 27.23 8.29 9.57
C GLY A 35 26.80 7.93 8.14
N MET A 36 25.52 7.59 7.90
CA MET A 36 25.01 7.28 6.57
C MET A 36 25.11 8.46 5.60
N GLN A 37 25.06 9.70 6.10
CA GLN A 37 25.20 10.91 5.29
C GLN A 37 26.52 10.99 4.50
N LYS A 38 27.54 10.16 4.84
CA LYS A 38 28.81 10.11 4.11
C LYS A 38 28.78 9.18 2.88
N LEU A 39 27.72 8.41 2.68
CA LEU A 39 27.59 7.47 1.56
C LEU A 39 27.01 8.15 0.32
N THR A 40 27.73 9.14 -0.22
CA THR A 40 27.21 9.98 -1.32
C THR A 40 26.94 9.20 -2.61
N LYS A 41 27.47 8.00 -2.79
CA LYS A 41 27.18 7.14 -3.95
C LYS A 41 26.00 6.18 -3.75
N LEU A 42 25.40 6.15 -2.56
CA LEU A 42 24.28 5.25 -2.29
C LEU A 42 23.04 5.71 -3.05
N THR A 43 22.56 4.87 -3.95
CA THR A 43 21.38 5.11 -4.79
C THR A 43 20.18 4.29 -4.34
N ARG A 44 20.43 3.12 -3.73
CA ARG A 44 19.41 2.21 -3.24
C ARG A 44 19.61 1.83 -1.77
N LEU A 45 18.55 1.95 -0.97
CA LEU A 45 18.50 1.49 0.40
C LEU A 45 17.25 0.62 0.60
N ASP A 46 17.46 -0.65 0.92
CA ASP A 46 16.39 -1.59 1.22
C ASP A 46 16.43 -1.97 2.70
N ILE A 47 15.32 -1.75 3.41
CA ILE A 47 15.18 -2.07 4.82
C ILE A 47 13.97 -2.99 4.96
N GLN A 48 14.23 -4.23 5.37
CA GLN A 48 13.22 -5.28 5.48
C GLN A 48 13.22 -5.89 6.88
N GLU A 49 12.03 -6.03 7.46
CA GLU A 49 11.83 -6.80 8.71
C GLU A 49 12.63 -6.26 9.91
N CYS A 50 12.91 -4.94 9.92
CA CYS A 50 13.62 -4.25 11.00
C CYS A 50 12.59 -3.65 11.97
N LYS A 51 12.03 -4.52 12.81
CA LYS A 51 10.84 -4.26 13.63
C LYS A 51 11.04 -3.29 14.79
N ASP A 52 12.26 -2.95 15.17
CA ASP A 52 12.52 -1.98 16.24
C ASP A 52 13.12 -0.68 15.69
N LEU A 53 13.29 -0.58 14.36
CA LEU A 53 13.98 0.53 13.73
C LEU A 53 13.09 1.77 13.74
N HIS A 54 13.56 2.79 14.43
CA HIS A 54 12.93 4.10 14.44
C HIS A 54 13.65 5.06 13.48
N LEU A 55 12.90 5.67 12.56
CA LEU A 55 13.37 6.74 11.70
C LEU A 55 12.72 8.06 12.13
N SER A 56 13.54 9.08 12.42
CA SER A 56 13.04 10.41 12.74
C SER A 56 12.76 11.13 11.43
N VAL A 57 11.60 11.74 11.27
CA VAL A 57 11.21 12.47 10.05
C VAL A 57 11.10 13.97 10.30
N ASP A 58 11.27 14.78 9.25
CA ASP A 58 10.93 16.21 9.27
C ASP A 58 9.43 16.44 9.01
N GLU A 59 9.00 17.70 9.03
CA GLU A 59 7.60 18.11 8.80
C GLU A 59 7.08 17.72 7.40
N ASP A 60 8.00 17.46 6.46
CA ASP A 60 7.70 17.00 5.09
C ASP A 60 7.73 15.47 4.97
N GLY A 61 7.94 14.73 6.07
CA GLY A 61 7.97 13.27 6.11
C GLY A 61 9.28 12.64 5.65
N ASN A 62 10.36 13.41 5.45
CA ASN A 62 11.66 12.89 5.05
C ASN A 62 12.46 12.43 6.27
N ALA A 63 13.07 11.25 6.20
CA ALA A 63 13.90 10.75 7.27
C ALA A 63 15.15 11.62 7.48
N LEU A 64 15.26 12.29 8.63
CA LEU A 64 16.36 13.17 9.03
C LEU A 64 17.73 12.47 8.92
N GLN A 65 17.79 11.17 9.22
CA GLN A 65 19.01 10.38 9.11
C GLN A 65 19.46 10.14 7.65
N LEU A 66 18.57 10.33 6.68
CA LEU A 66 18.83 10.14 5.24
C LEU A 66 18.97 11.46 4.47
N GLN A 67 18.68 12.62 5.06
CA GLN A 67 18.73 13.94 4.39
C GLN A 67 20.08 14.30 3.75
N GLY A 68 21.18 13.68 4.18
CA GLY A 68 22.52 13.88 3.57
C GLY A 68 22.81 13.01 2.34
N LEU A 69 21.88 12.15 1.92
CA LEU A 69 22.04 11.21 0.81
C LEU A 69 21.34 11.72 -0.45
N THR A 70 21.91 12.76 -1.08
CA THR A 70 21.29 13.45 -2.23
C THR A 70 21.08 12.58 -3.47
N ASN A 71 21.80 11.46 -3.59
CA ASN A 71 21.71 10.54 -4.73
C ASN A 71 20.79 9.34 -4.46
N LEU A 72 20.22 9.26 -3.25
CA LEU A 72 19.32 8.19 -2.86
C LEU A 72 17.92 8.45 -3.43
N HIS A 73 17.54 7.66 -4.42
CA HIS A 73 16.26 7.81 -5.14
C HIS A 73 15.38 6.56 -5.03
N ASP A 74 15.93 5.45 -4.53
CA ASP A 74 15.22 4.18 -4.35
C ASP A 74 15.33 3.74 -2.89
N VAL A 75 14.33 4.16 -2.08
CA VAL A 75 14.24 3.81 -0.66
C VAL A 75 13.05 2.89 -0.45
N LEU A 76 13.34 1.63 -0.16
CA LEU A 76 12.33 0.61 0.09
C LEU A 76 12.33 0.26 1.57
N ILE A 77 11.28 0.68 2.28
CA ILE A 77 11.10 0.35 3.70
C ILE A 77 9.91 -0.59 3.82
N LYS A 78 10.16 -1.83 4.23
CA LYS A 78 9.16 -2.87 4.41
C LYS A 78 9.19 -3.37 5.86
N HIS A 79 8.02 -3.40 6.50
CA HIS A 79 7.84 -3.98 7.84
C HIS A 79 8.69 -3.32 8.95
N VAL A 80 8.80 -1.99 8.94
CA VAL A 80 9.38 -1.16 10.02
C VAL A 80 8.23 -0.43 10.74
N PRO A 81 8.17 -0.36 12.08
CA PRO A 81 7.10 0.35 12.77
C PRO A 81 7.21 1.86 12.50
N SER A 82 6.04 2.48 12.42
CA SER A 82 5.83 3.89 12.11
C SER A 82 6.81 4.86 12.76
N MET A 83 7.31 5.77 11.91
CA MET A 83 7.88 7.07 12.25
C MET A 83 7.06 7.73 13.36
N ILE A 84 7.66 8.03 14.52
CA ILE A 84 7.00 8.85 15.52
C ILE A 84 7.06 10.32 15.09
N ASP A 85 5.88 10.92 14.92
CA ASP A 85 5.70 12.36 15.05
C ASP A 85 6.00 12.72 16.51
N SER A 86 7.16 13.31 16.76
CA SER A 86 7.41 14.01 18.01
C SER A 86 6.74 15.37 17.92
N VAL A 87 5.58 15.57 18.59
CA VAL A 87 5.22 16.82 19.29
C VAL A 87 3.93 16.65 20.11
N SER A 88 4.01 17.15 21.34
CA SER A 88 2.95 17.59 22.25
C SER A 88 2.36 16.61 23.29
N GLN A 89 2.89 16.79 24.50
CA GLN A 89 2.48 16.28 25.82
C GLN A 89 1.10 16.77 26.27
N SER A 90 0.30 15.93 26.95
CA SER A 90 -0.10 16.14 28.36
C SER A 90 -1.04 15.06 28.93
N PRO A 91 -1.13 14.91 30.27
CA PRO A 91 -1.46 13.66 30.94
C PRO A 91 -2.86 13.62 31.59
N ARG A 92 -3.37 12.42 31.86
CA ARG A 92 -4.28 12.09 33.00
C ARG A 92 -4.37 10.56 33.12
N HIS A 93 -3.78 9.99 34.19
CA HIS A 93 -4.46 9.30 35.32
C HIS A 93 -5.49 8.22 34.88
N GLN A 94 -5.53 6.97 35.38
CA GLN A 94 -5.09 6.38 36.65
C GLN A 94 -5.27 4.83 36.55
N SER A 95 -4.34 4.09 37.17
CA SER A 95 -4.48 2.81 37.93
C SER A 95 -5.51 1.72 37.56
N TYR A 96 -5.06 0.47 37.31
CA TYR A 96 -5.00 -0.65 38.28
C TYR A 96 -4.66 -2.02 37.61
N PRO A 97 -4.17 -3.03 38.36
CA PRO A 97 -3.48 -4.22 37.86
C PRO A 97 -4.37 -5.48 37.82
N PHE A 98 -4.03 -6.47 36.99
CA PHE A 98 -4.01 -7.89 37.39
C PHE A 98 -3.39 -8.79 36.31
N ALA A 99 -2.74 -9.86 36.76
CA ALA A 99 -2.05 -10.86 35.97
C ALA A 99 -2.98 -11.88 35.30
N SER A 100 -2.47 -12.49 34.22
CA SER A 100 -2.36 -13.95 34.02
C SER A 100 -2.80 -14.46 32.63
N THR A 101 -1.89 -15.26 32.08
CA THR A 101 -2.09 -16.44 31.24
C THR A 101 -2.78 -16.31 29.88
N GLY A 102 -1.94 -16.47 28.84
CA GLY A 102 -2.17 -17.43 27.77
C GLY A 102 -3.27 -17.10 26.76
N ARG A 103 -2.88 -16.46 25.65
CA ARG A 103 -3.57 -16.64 24.37
C ARG A 103 -2.58 -16.53 23.21
N ARG A 104 -2.62 -17.53 22.33
CA ARG A 104 -2.02 -17.48 21.00
C ARG A 104 -2.63 -16.28 20.27
N SER A 105 -1.89 -15.19 20.12
CA SER A 105 -2.29 -14.08 19.25
C SER A 105 -1.88 -14.43 17.83
N SER A 106 -2.86 -14.87 17.05
CA SER A 106 -2.88 -14.73 15.60
C SER A 106 -2.47 -13.30 15.23
N ILE A 107 -1.41 -13.19 14.43
CA ILE A 107 -0.94 -11.91 13.90
C ILE A 107 -2.02 -11.41 12.96
N MET A 108 -2.82 -10.42 13.40
CA MET A 108 -3.69 -9.68 12.51
C MET A 108 -2.81 -8.78 11.65
N ALA A 109 -2.84 -9.01 10.34
CA ALA A 109 -2.26 -8.10 9.36
C ALA A 109 -2.84 -6.70 9.59
N ALA A 110 -1.97 -5.70 9.77
CA ALA A 110 -2.39 -4.32 9.93
C ALA A 110 -3.06 -3.85 8.63
N THR A 111 -4.37 -3.65 8.70
CA THR A 111 -5.17 -3.08 7.62
C THR A 111 -4.61 -1.69 7.28
N PRO A 112 -4.40 -1.34 5.99
CA PRO A 112 -4.00 0.00 5.61
C PRO A 112 -4.97 1.02 6.23
N ALA A 113 -4.43 2.08 6.83
CA ALA A 113 -5.24 3.13 7.43
C ALA A 113 -6.24 3.66 6.40
N LYS A 114 -7.52 3.60 6.75
CA LYS A 114 -8.61 3.95 5.84
C LYS A 114 -8.56 5.46 5.57
N ILE A 115 -8.50 5.84 4.30
CA ILE A 115 -8.54 7.24 3.87
C ILE A 115 -9.90 7.81 4.20
N GLN A 116 -9.92 8.84 5.04
CA GLN A 116 -11.14 9.55 5.44
C GLN A 116 -11.15 10.91 4.74
N LYS A 117 -12.16 11.12 3.90
CA LYS A 117 -12.48 12.38 3.22
C LYS A 117 -14.00 12.53 3.19
N THR A 118 -14.50 13.76 3.28
CA THR A 118 -15.92 14.06 3.11
C THR A 118 -16.35 13.91 1.66
N GLU A 119 -17.66 13.88 1.40
CA GLU A 119 -18.17 13.81 0.04
C GLU A 119 -17.86 15.09 -0.75
N GLU A 120 -17.79 16.24 -0.08
CA GLU A 120 -17.43 17.52 -0.68
C GLU A 120 -15.96 17.53 -1.11
N GLU A 121 -15.06 17.01 -0.28
CA GLU A 121 -13.65 16.84 -0.62
C GLU A 121 -13.47 15.88 -1.80
N TRP A 122 -14.26 14.80 -1.86
CA TRP A 122 -14.26 13.91 -3.01
C TRP A 122 -14.77 14.58 -4.27
N ARG A 123 -15.84 15.38 -4.20
CA ARG A 123 -16.34 16.15 -5.36
C ARG A 123 -15.32 17.16 -5.88
N ALA A 124 -14.46 17.68 -5.01
CA ALA A 124 -13.43 18.64 -5.40
C ALA A 124 -12.25 17.99 -6.16
N VAL A 125 -11.93 16.72 -5.87
CA VAL A 125 -10.75 16.03 -6.45
C VAL A 125 -11.09 15.03 -7.55
N LEU A 126 -12.33 14.53 -7.60
CA LEU A 126 -12.78 13.57 -8.61
C LEU A 126 -13.51 14.28 -9.76
N SER A 127 -13.40 13.73 -10.96
CA SER A 127 -14.32 14.12 -12.02
C SER A 127 -15.76 13.74 -11.66
N PRO A 128 -16.79 14.40 -12.24
CA PRO A 128 -18.19 14.06 -11.96
C PRO A 128 -18.51 12.57 -12.15
N GLU A 129 -17.92 11.97 -13.19
CA GLU A 129 -18.13 10.56 -13.52
C GLU A 129 -17.37 9.61 -12.58
N GLN A 130 -16.15 9.99 -12.17
CA GLN A 130 -15.42 9.27 -11.13
C GLN A 130 -16.17 9.32 -9.80
N PHE A 131 -16.72 10.47 -9.43
CA PHE A 131 -17.53 10.62 -8.22
C PHE A 131 -18.79 9.75 -8.28
N ARG A 132 -19.53 9.80 -9.40
CA ARG A 132 -20.72 8.98 -9.64
C ARG A 132 -20.42 7.49 -9.46
N ILE A 133 -19.30 7.00 -10.00
CA ILE A 133 -18.94 5.59 -9.92
C ILE A 133 -18.39 5.24 -8.54
N LEU A 134 -17.31 5.91 -8.09
CA LEU A 134 -16.60 5.57 -6.86
C LEU A 134 -17.41 5.83 -5.59
N ARG A 135 -18.24 6.88 -5.56
CA ARG A 135 -18.96 7.31 -4.34
C ARG A 135 -20.44 6.98 -4.38
N GLN A 136 -21.07 7.12 -5.54
CA GLN A 136 -22.51 6.86 -5.71
C GLN A 136 -22.82 5.46 -6.27
N LYS A 137 -21.82 4.57 -6.31
CA LYS A 137 -21.94 3.18 -6.80
C LYS A 137 -22.51 3.08 -8.22
N GLY A 138 -22.22 4.08 -9.04
CA GLY A 138 -22.59 4.09 -10.46
C GLY A 138 -21.84 3.03 -11.25
N THR A 139 -22.34 2.73 -12.44
CA THR A 139 -21.67 1.86 -13.43
C THR A 139 -21.48 2.64 -14.73
N GLU A 140 -20.31 2.53 -15.34
CA GLU A 140 -20.03 3.10 -16.67
C GLU A 140 -20.74 2.29 -17.76
N LEU A 141 -20.98 2.90 -18.92
CA LEU A 141 -21.64 2.22 -20.03
C LEU A 141 -20.80 1.03 -20.52
N ARG A 142 -21.47 -0.07 -20.86
CA ARG A 142 -20.83 -1.28 -21.36
C ARG A 142 -20.01 -0.98 -22.61
N GLY A 143 -18.76 -1.40 -22.62
CA GLY A 143 -17.88 -1.35 -23.79
C GLY A 143 -17.15 -0.03 -24.01
N THR A 144 -17.48 1.04 -23.28
CA THR A 144 -16.92 2.38 -23.52
C THR A 144 -15.69 2.70 -22.69
N GLY A 145 -15.41 1.92 -21.64
CA GLY A 145 -14.30 2.16 -20.72
C GLY A 145 -12.93 2.02 -21.41
N GLN A 146 -12.04 3.00 -21.19
CA GLN A 146 -10.70 3.04 -21.77
C GLN A 146 -9.88 1.76 -21.55
N TYR A 147 -10.08 1.08 -20.41
CA TYR A 147 -9.30 -0.08 -20.01
C TYR A 147 -9.98 -1.42 -20.32
N ASN A 148 -11.14 -1.42 -20.98
CA ASN A 148 -11.87 -2.65 -21.32
C ASN A 148 -10.99 -3.58 -22.19
N LYS A 149 -10.54 -3.10 -23.35
CA LYS A 149 -9.67 -3.82 -24.29
C LYS A 149 -8.20 -3.35 -24.27
N PHE A 150 -7.77 -2.82 -23.14
CA PHE A 150 -6.38 -2.41 -22.92
C PHE A 150 -5.63 -3.50 -22.14
N TYR A 151 -4.40 -3.83 -22.57
CA TYR A 151 -3.59 -4.92 -22.00
C TYR A 151 -2.12 -4.52 -21.84
N GLY A 152 -1.85 -3.27 -21.48
CA GLY A 152 -0.49 -2.82 -21.17
C GLY A 152 0.07 -3.44 -19.89
N GLU A 153 1.39 -3.59 -19.82
CA GLU A 153 2.09 -4.11 -18.65
C GLU A 153 2.27 -3.02 -17.58
N GLY A 154 1.80 -3.31 -16.38
CA GLY A 154 1.81 -2.40 -15.24
C GLY A 154 0.76 -2.70 -14.18
N ILE A 155 0.39 -1.66 -13.43
CA ILE A 155 -0.52 -1.74 -12.28
C ILE A 155 -1.72 -0.82 -12.49
N TYR A 156 -2.91 -1.31 -12.13
CA TYR A 156 -4.13 -0.52 -12.05
C TYR A 156 -4.33 -0.06 -10.61
N ASN A 157 -4.26 1.25 -10.41
CA ASN A 157 -4.46 1.89 -9.13
C ASN A 157 -5.89 2.41 -9.01
N CYS A 158 -6.38 2.59 -7.80
CA CYS A 158 -7.67 3.23 -7.54
C CYS A 158 -7.63 4.67 -8.09
N ALA A 159 -8.60 5.02 -8.94
CA ALA A 159 -8.68 6.37 -9.49
C ALA A 159 -8.94 7.43 -8.41
N GLY A 160 -9.54 7.05 -7.27
CA GLY A 160 -9.82 7.97 -6.18
C GLY A 160 -8.64 8.24 -5.25
N CYS A 161 -7.97 7.20 -4.78
CA CYS A 161 -6.91 7.34 -3.77
C CYS A 161 -5.50 6.96 -4.23
N GLY A 162 -5.35 6.44 -5.45
CA GLY A 162 -4.06 6.03 -5.98
C GLY A 162 -3.52 4.71 -5.43
N THR A 163 -4.21 4.05 -4.49
CA THR A 163 -3.78 2.74 -3.97
C THR A 163 -3.73 1.67 -5.08
N PRO A 164 -2.65 0.87 -5.19
CA PRO A 164 -2.58 -0.26 -6.12
C PRO A 164 -3.72 -1.27 -5.89
N LEU A 165 -4.42 -1.67 -6.96
CA LEU A 165 -5.55 -2.60 -6.88
C LEU A 165 -5.31 -3.91 -7.64
N TYR A 166 -4.83 -3.83 -8.88
CA TYR A 166 -4.67 -4.99 -9.76
C TYR A 166 -3.35 -4.94 -10.52
N LYS A 167 -2.76 -6.11 -10.76
CA LYS A 167 -1.65 -6.25 -11.70
C LYS A 167 -2.21 -6.53 -13.10
N SER A 168 -1.55 -6.02 -14.13
CA SER A 168 -1.84 -6.36 -15.52
C SER A 168 -1.82 -7.87 -15.79
N THR A 169 -0.96 -8.62 -15.10
CA THR A 169 -0.88 -10.10 -15.19
C THR A 169 -2.13 -10.83 -14.71
N THR A 170 -3.00 -10.16 -13.95
CA THR A 170 -4.29 -10.73 -13.53
C THR A 170 -5.45 -10.32 -14.43
N LYS A 171 -5.20 -9.43 -15.40
CA LYS A 171 -6.20 -8.98 -16.37
C LYS A 171 -6.41 -10.04 -17.45
N PHE A 172 -7.65 -10.25 -17.85
CA PHE A 172 -8.00 -11.14 -18.96
C PHE A 172 -9.19 -10.61 -19.76
N ASP A 173 -9.47 -11.23 -20.91
CA ASP A 173 -10.69 -10.94 -21.67
C ASP A 173 -11.83 -11.86 -21.24
N SER A 174 -12.82 -11.32 -20.53
CA SER A 174 -14.00 -12.08 -20.12
C SER A 174 -15.23 -11.84 -21.00
N GLY A 175 -15.14 -10.94 -21.98
CA GLY A 175 -16.30 -10.51 -22.78
C GLY A 175 -17.39 -9.72 -22.03
N CYS A 176 -17.21 -9.36 -20.75
CA CYS A 176 -18.26 -8.69 -19.97
C CYS A 176 -18.55 -7.26 -20.47
N GLY A 177 -17.58 -6.62 -21.13
CA GLY A 177 -17.68 -5.24 -21.63
C GLY A 177 -17.07 -4.19 -20.69
N TRP A 178 -16.41 -4.64 -19.62
CA TRP A 178 -15.61 -3.84 -18.70
C TRP A 178 -14.25 -4.52 -18.48
N PRO A 179 -13.23 -3.81 -17.97
CA PRO A 179 -12.01 -4.44 -17.49
C PRO A 179 -12.30 -5.62 -16.55
N ALA A 180 -11.68 -6.76 -16.83
CA ALA A 180 -11.84 -7.99 -16.06
C ALA A 180 -10.50 -8.47 -15.49
N PHE A 181 -10.49 -8.78 -14.18
CA PHE A 181 -9.33 -9.34 -13.49
C PHE A 181 -9.73 -10.59 -12.71
N TYR A 182 -8.84 -11.58 -12.59
CA TYR A 182 -9.14 -12.77 -11.78
C TYR A 182 -8.68 -12.65 -10.32
N GLU A 183 -7.83 -11.67 -10.02
CA GLU A 183 -7.29 -11.48 -8.68
C GLU A 183 -6.85 -10.02 -8.48
N GLY A 184 -7.19 -9.46 -7.32
CA GLY A 184 -6.67 -8.17 -6.85
C GLY A 184 -5.44 -8.35 -5.96
N LEU A 185 -4.67 -7.28 -5.78
CA LEU A 185 -3.54 -7.29 -4.86
C LEU A 185 -3.99 -7.66 -3.43
N PRO A 186 -3.15 -8.38 -2.65
CA PRO A 186 -3.50 -8.80 -1.29
C PRO A 186 -3.94 -7.61 -0.43
N GLY A 187 -5.15 -7.70 0.14
CA GLY A 187 -5.71 -6.67 1.02
C GLY A 187 -6.18 -5.39 0.32
N ALA A 188 -6.13 -5.30 -1.01
CA ALA A 188 -6.51 -4.09 -1.75
C ALA A 188 -8.02 -3.97 -2.03
N ILE A 189 -8.77 -5.08 -1.96
CA ILE A 189 -10.18 -5.16 -2.36
C ILE A 189 -11.03 -5.68 -1.21
N ASN A 190 -12.04 -4.90 -0.81
CA ASN A 190 -13.11 -5.35 0.07
C ASN A 190 -14.25 -5.94 -0.75
N ARG A 191 -14.95 -6.92 -0.18
CA ARG A 191 -16.07 -7.64 -0.82
C ARG A 191 -17.31 -7.54 0.06
N PHE A 192 -18.41 -7.08 -0.53
CA PHE A 192 -19.69 -6.93 0.16
C PHE A 192 -20.79 -7.60 -0.66
N PRO A 193 -21.47 -8.63 -0.14
CA PRO A 193 -22.63 -9.18 -0.81
C PRO A 193 -23.70 -8.09 -1.02
N ASP A 194 -24.26 -8.02 -2.22
CA ASP A 194 -25.41 -7.16 -2.48
C ASP A 194 -26.62 -7.62 -1.65
N PRO A 195 -27.58 -6.74 -1.33
CA PRO A 195 -28.77 -7.10 -0.55
C PRO A 195 -29.60 -8.23 -1.16
N ASP A 196 -29.54 -8.42 -2.48
CA ASP A 196 -30.23 -9.50 -3.19
C ASP A 196 -29.49 -10.85 -3.14
N GLY A 197 -28.26 -10.86 -2.61
CA GLY A 197 -27.39 -12.03 -2.50
C GLY A 197 -26.86 -12.57 -3.83
N ARG A 198 -27.13 -11.90 -4.96
CA ARG A 198 -26.79 -12.40 -6.31
C ARG A 198 -25.41 -11.96 -6.76
N ARG A 199 -24.94 -10.81 -6.29
CA ARG A 199 -23.64 -10.25 -6.67
C ARG A 199 -22.85 -9.89 -5.42
N THR A 200 -21.54 -9.80 -5.57
CA THR A 200 -20.65 -9.31 -4.53
C THR A 200 -19.99 -8.03 -5.04
N GLU A 201 -20.36 -6.90 -4.45
CA GLU A 201 -19.72 -5.61 -4.69
C GLU A 201 -18.24 -5.69 -4.29
N ILE A 202 -17.38 -5.11 -5.12
CA ILE A 202 -15.96 -4.89 -4.81
C ILE A 202 -15.68 -3.41 -4.65
N THR A 203 -14.99 -3.05 -3.57
CA THR A 203 -14.58 -1.67 -3.27
C THR A 203 -13.09 -1.61 -2.93
N CYS A 204 -12.48 -0.44 -3.13
CA CYS A 204 -11.11 -0.18 -2.70
C CYS A 204 -11.01 -0.28 -1.18
N ALA A 205 -10.08 -1.08 -0.66
CA ALA A 205 -9.91 -1.27 0.77
C ALA A 205 -9.46 0.02 1.50
N ALA A 206 -8.68 0.86 0.83
CA ALA A 206 -8.15 2.09 1.40
C ALA A 206 -9.19 3.21 1.53
N CYS A 207 -9.96 3.51 0.48
CA CYS A 207 -10.90 4.65 0.47
C CYS A 207 -12.39 4.27 0.45
N GLY A 208 -12.71 2.98 0.31
CA GLY A 208 -14.08 2.48 0.17
C GLY A 208 -14.74 2.80 -1.17
N GLY A 209 -13.99 3.29 -2.17
CA GLY A 209 -14.54 3.63 -3.49
C GLY A 209 -15.05 2.39 -4.22
N HIS A 210 -16.25 2.46 -4.79
CA HIS A 210 -16.86 1.41 -5.58
C HIS A 210 -16.08 1.15 -6.87
N LEU A 211 -15.76 -0.12 -7.11
CA LEU A 211 -15.00 -0.56 -8.28
C LEU A 211 -15.90 -1.31 -9.27
N GLY A 212 -16.80 -2.15 -8.77
CA GLY A 212 -17.68 -2.99 -9.58
C GLY A 212 -18.15 -4.21 -8.80
N HIS A 213 -18.20 -5.37 -9.46
CA HIS A 213 -18.63 -6.63 -8.83
C HIS A 213 -17.68 -7.78 -9.15
N VAL A 214 -17.66 -8.78 -8.28
CA VAL A 214 -16.96 -10.04 -8.50
C VAL A 214 -17.93 -11.20 -8.57
N PHE A 215 -17.64 -12.11 -9.51
CA PHE A 215 -18.36 -13.35 -9.76
C PHE A 215 -17.37 -14.51 -9.63
N LYS A 216 -17.85 -15.69 -9.22
CA LYS A 216 -17.03 -16.89 -9.03
C LYS A 216 -17.71 -18.10 -9.66
N GLY A 217 -16.93 -19.10 -10.08
CA GLY A 217 -17.50 -20.36 -10.58
C GLY A 217 -18.10 -20.25 -11.98
N GLU A 218 -17.61 -19.31 -12.79
CA GLU A 218 -18.11 -19.10 -14.16
C GLU A 218 -17.39 -19.97 -15.19
N GLY A 219 -16.35 -20.71 -14.78
CA GLY A 219 -15.61 -21.62 -15.65
C GLY A 219 -14.54 -20.93 -16.49
N PHE A 220 -14.03 -19.78 -16.03
CA PHE A 220 -12.88 -19.15 -16.67
C PHE A 220 -11.60 -19.94 -16.40
N PHE A 221 -10.75 -20.06 -17.42
CA PHE A 221 -9.44 -20.70 -17.30
C PHE A 221 -8.42 -19.76 -16.62
N THR A 222 -8.73 -19.35 -15.40
CA THR A 222 -7.89 -18.50 -14.55
C THR A 222 -7.61 -19.22 -13.23
N PRO A 223 -6.51 -18.90 -12.53
CA PRO A 223 -6.12 -19.61 -11.30
C PRO A 223 -7.20 -19.62 -10.19
N THR A 224 -8.05 -18.60 -10.16
CA THR A 224 -9.05 -18.41 -9.10
C THR A 224 -10.49 -18.70 -9.54
N ASP A 225 -10.74 -18.85 -10.86
CA ASP A 225 -12.07 -18.84 -11.46
C ASP A 225 -12.98 -17.70 -10.93
N GLU A 226 -12.35 -16.55 -10.66
CA GLU A 226 -13.04 -15.32 -10.32
C GLU A 226 -13.01 -14.35 -11.49
N ARG A 227 -14.06 -13.55 -11.59
CA ARG A 227 -14.15 -12.44 -12.53
C ARG A 227 -14.52 -11.17 -11.79
N HIS A 228 -13.52 -10.35 -11.53
CA HIS A 228 -13.69 -8.97 -11.06
C HIS A 228 -14.05 -8.11 -12.26
N CYS A 229 -15.33 -7.77 -12.40
CA CYS A 229 -15.85 -6.87 -13.42
C CYS A 229 -15.76 -5.44 -12.89
N VAL A 230 -14.76 -4.69 -13.35
CA VAL A 230 -14.35 -3.40 -12.76
C VAL A 230 -14.64 -2.26 -13.73
N ASN A 231 -15.26 -1.18 -13.24
CA ASN A 231 -15.43 0.04 -14.02
C ASN A 231 -14.06 0.63 -14.39
N SER A 232 -13.81 0.87 -15.66
CA SER A 232 -12.58 1.49 -16.14
C SER A 232 -12.33 2.88 -15.53
N ILE A 233 -13.38 3.65 -15.25
CA ILE A 233 -13.27 4.97 -14.62
C ILE A 233 -12.86 4.89 -13.15
N SER A 234 -13.08 3.75 -12.49
CA SER A 234 -12.72 3.54 -11.08
C SER A 234 -11.22 3.24 -10.87
N VAL A 235 -10.48 3.01 -11.96
CA VAL A 235 -9.06 2.69 -11.93
C VAL A 235 -8.23 3.62 -12.82
N LYS A 236 -6.93 3.70 -12.55
CA LYS A 236 -5.94 4.42 -13.36
C LYS A 236 -4.74 3.52 -13.57
N PHE A 237 -4.34 3.35 -14.82
CA PHE A 237 -3.20 2.51 -15.17
C PHE A 237 -1.88 3.27 -15.05
N ILE A 238 -0.87 2.62 -14.46
CA ILE A 238 0.52 3.07 -14.38
C ILE A 238 1.38 1.99 -15.02
N SER A 239 2.10 2.35 -16.09
CA SER A 239 3.00 1.42 -16.80
C SER A 239 4.22 1.06 -15.95
N GLU A 240 4.59 -0.21 -15.92
CA GLU A 240 5.92 -0.63 -15.49
C GLU A 240 6.88 -0.41 -16.68
N LYS A 241 7.92 0.41 -16.49
CA LYS A 241 8.96 0.69 -17.49
C LYS A 241 10.27 0.03 -17.07
#